data_AF-A0A965FQX1-F1
#
_entry.id   AF-A0A965FQX1-F1
#
_cell.length_a   1.000
_cell.length_b   1.000
_cell.length_c   1.000
_cell.angle_alpha   90.00
_cell.angle_beta   90.00
_cell.angle_gamma   90.00
#
_symmetry.space_group_name_H-M   'P 1'
#
loop_
_entity.id
_entity.type
_entity.pdbx_description
1 polymer ?
#
loop_
_entity_poly.entity_id
_entity_poly.type
_entity_poly.pdbx_seq_one_letter_code
_entity_poly.pdbx_strand_id
1 'polypeptide(L)'
;MRAAGSSTWQRFYLHRQEFLPVGRNRGVRSAHAVAPTHTTGHEEISTSRTVPRASAGSAGGATSTSLEKGENRATPQGHSEVDGAGDARRRPRRMTAYFDTSALLKIYIEEPDSPAAVSAAQDSDPLVLSQLSVLELLRSVGLHLSGHSREVTRVILESDLETMAVIRIDDLIWRSAADIAVRTGAKSLDSLHIAAALSLADPHLAFVTFDKKQARAAADSGLRVVIP
;
A
#
# COMPACT_ATOMS: atom_id res chain seq x y z
N MET A 1 -25.03 -16.35 19.19
CA MET A 1 -25.34 -15.39 18.10
C MET A 1 -24.56 -14.11 18.33
N ARG A 2 -23.42 -13.93 17.65
CA ARG A 2 -22.74 -12.63 17.54
C ARG A 2 -23.18 -12.03 16.19
N ALA A 3 -23.76 -10.83 16.23
CA ALA A 3 -24.12 -10.09 15.03
C ALA A 3 -22.90 -9.93 14.14
N ALA A 4 -23.06 -10.13 12.83
CA ALA A 4 -22.03 -9.83 11.84
C ALA A 4 -21.71 -8.33 11.95
N GLY A 5 -20.57 -8.01 12.59
CA GLY A 5 -20.13 -6.64 12.78
C GLY A 5 -19.96 -5.96 11.43
N SER A 6 -20.76 -4.93 11.17
CA SER A 6 -20.43 -3.93 10.15
C SER A 6 -19.01 -3.46 10.44
N SER A 7 -18.11 -3.58 9.46
CA SER A 7 -16.76 -3.04 9.60
C SER A 7 -16.85 -1.57 10.03
N THR A 8 -15.98 -1.13 10.95
CA THR A 8 -15.96 0.24 11.50
C THR A 8 -16.07 1.29 10.39
N TRP A 9 -15.43 0.99 9.25
CA TRP A 9 -15.47 1.70 7.97
C TRP A 9 -16.86 1.91 7.37
N GLN A 10 -17.71 0.89 7.40
CA GLN A 10 -19.05 0.93 6.84
C GLN A 10 -19.98 1.78 7.70
N ARG A 11 -19.84 1.70 9.02
CA ARG A 11 -20.61 2.52 9.96
C ARG A 11 -20.18 3.98 9.88
N PHE A 12 -18.88 4.25 9.73
CA PHE A 12 -18.36 5.60 9.53
C PHE A 12 -18.76 6.20 8.18
N TYR A 13 -18.56 5.49 7.06
CA TYR A 13 -18.93 5.99 5.74
C TYR A 13 -20.44 6.27 5.63
N LEU A 14 -21.27 5.40 6.21
CA LEU A 14 -22.73 5.61 6.26
C LEU A 14 -23.13 6.75 7.21
N HIS A 15 -22.56 6.85 8.42
CA HIS A 15 -22.83 8.00 9.29
C HIS A 15 -22.33 9.31 8.69
N ARG A 16 -21.22 9.31 7.96
CA ARG A 16 -20.70 10.48 7.25
C ARG A 16 -21.70 11.03 6.24
N GLN A 17 -22.45 10.18 5.55
CA GLN A 17 -23.50 10.62 4.61
C GLN A 17 -24.73 11.22 5.31
N GLU A 18 -24.98 10.88 6.58
CA GLU A 18 -26.12 11.40 7.36
C GLU A 18 -25.87 12.79 7.97
N PHE A 19 -24.63 13.25 8.07
CA PHE A 19 -24.25 14.47 8.81
C PHE A 19 -23.87 15.71 7.95
N LEU A 20 -24.28 15.80 6.68
CA LEU A 20 -24.01 17.00 5.87
C LEU A 20 -25.27 17.79 5.45
N PRO A 21 -25.30 19.13 5.71
CA PRO A 21 -26.29 20.01 5.13
C PRO A 21 -25.99 20.23 3.63
N VAL A 22 -27.03 20.21 2.81
CA VAL A 22 -26.96 20.47 1.36
C VAL A 22 -26.42 21.90 1.11
N GLY A 23 -25.13 22.01 0.82
CA GLY A 23 -24.42 23.28 0.60
C GLY A 23 -24.15 23.54 -0.88
N ARG A 24 -24.88 24.49 -1.46
CA ARG A 24 -24.85 24.92 -2.87
C ARG A 24 -23.46 25.34 -3.38
N ASN A 25 -23.16 24.85 -4.57
CA ASN A 25 -22.04 25.24 -5.43
C ASN A 25 -22.21 26.69 -5.95
N ARG A 26 -21.26 27.58 -5.63
CA ARG A 26 -20.90 28.82 -6.35
C ARG A 26 -19.38 28.94 -6.15
N GLY A 27 -18.51 28.89 -7.15
CA GLY A 27 -18.48 29.68 -8.37
C GLY A 27 -17.11 30.37 -8.44
N VAL A 28 -16.18 29.71 -9.16
CA VAL A 28 -15.02 30.20 -9.92
C VAL A 28 -14.48 31.63 -9.63
N ARG A 29 -13.16 31.75 -9.40
CA ARG A 29 -12.26 32.60 -10.24
C ARG A 29 -10.76 32.41 -9.97
N SER A 30 -10.04 32.33 -11.09
CA SER A 30 -8.59 32.27 -11.31
C SER A 30 -7.99 33.69 -11.39
N ALA A 31 -6.72 33.83 -10.99
CA ALA A 31 -5.77 34.88 -11.42
C ALA A 31 -4.34 34.34 -11.18
N HIS A 32 -3.56 33.98 -12.21
CA HIS A 32 -2.61 34.81 -12.98
C HIS A 32 -1.29 35.21 -12.28
N ALA A 33 -0.22 34.54 -12.71
CA ALA A 33 1.12 35.00 -13.12
C ALA A 33 1.98 35.95 -12.24
N VAL A 34 3.29 35.65 -12.14
CA VAL A 34 4.43 36.44 -12.67
C VAL A 34 5.77 35.75 -12.32
N ALA A 35 6.70 35.71 -13.28
CA ALA A 35 8.13 35.36 -13.14
C ALA A 35 9.00 36.63 -13.21
N PRO A 36 10.25 36.59 -12.69
CA PRO A 36 11.44 36.92 -13.49
C PRO A 36 12.64 36.00 -13.16
N THR A 37 13.32 35.36 -14.13
CA THR A 37 14.52 35.76 -14.92
C THR A 37 15.85 36.03 -14.18
N HIS A 38 16.81 35.14 -14.48
CA HIS A 38 18.28 35.26 -14.64
C HIS A 38 19.19 35.65 -13.47
N THR A 39 20.21 34.82 -13.19
CA THR A 39 21.62 35.09 -13.59
C THR A 39 22.53 33.87 -13.32
N THR A 40 23.44 33.67 -14.27
CA THR A 40 24.55 32.72 -14.43
C THR A 40 25.57 32.65 -13.29
N GLY A 41 26.19 31.47 -13.13
CA GLY A 41 27.44 31.26 -12.39
C GLY A 41 27.97 29.85 -12.62
N HIS A 42 28.98 29.74 -13.49
CA HIS A 42 29.75 28.53 -13.76
C HIS A 42 30.63 28.16 -12.56
N GLU A 43 30.80 26.87 -12.27
CA GLU A 43 32.12 26.31 -11.98
C GLU A 43 32.13 24.78 -12.15
N GLU A 44 32.93 24.35 -13.12
CA GLU A 44 33.34 22.98 -13.35
C GLU A 44 34.32 22.55 -12.24
N ILE A 45 34.12 21.38 -11.64
CA ILE A 45 35.25 20.58 -11.13
C ILE A 45 35.06 19.13 -11.54
N SER A 46 35.86 18.78 -12.54
CA SER A 46 36.25 17.45 -12.96
C SER A 46 37.12 16.78 -11.91
N THR A 47 36.80 15.55 -11.49
CA THR A 47 37.83 14.55 -11.19
C THR A 47 37.31 13.15 -11.48
N SER A 48 37.90 12.54 -12.50
CA SER A 48 37.84 11.12 -12.80
C SER A 48 38.55 10.30 -11.72
N ARG A 49 38.01 9.12 -11.34
CA ARG A 49 38.86 7.99 -10.97
C ARG A 49 38.20 6.65 -11.26
N THR A 50 38.99 5.80 -11.89
CA THR A 50 38.64 4.55 -12.57
C THR A 50 39.17 3.38 -11.75
N VAL A 51 38.30 2.42 -11.36
CA VAL A 51 38.46 0.92 -11.43
C VAL A 51 39.49 0.30 -10.41
N PRO A 52 39.36 -0.95 -9.88
CA PRO A 52 38.85 -2.12 -10.60
C PRO A 52 37.89 -3.12 -9.93
N ARG A 53 37.21 -3.76 -10.88
CA ARG A 53 36.55 -5.08 -10.92
C ARG A 53 37.49 -6.22 -10.49
N ALA A 54 36.97 -7.15 -9.70
CA ALA A 54 37.50 -8.50 -9.57
C ALA A 54 36.47 -9.51 -10.10
N SER A 55 36.97 -10.43 -10.90
CA SER A 55 36.27 -11.54 -11.55
C SER A 55 37.06 -12.81 -11.29
N ALA A 56 36.38 -13.92 -11.01
CA ALA A 56 36.74 -15.34 -11.20
C ALA A 56 35.85 -16.13 -10.22
N GLY A 57 35.31 -17.32 -10.48
CA GLY A 57 35.42 -18.36 -11.50
C GLY A 57 34.69 -19.57 -10.86
N SER A 58 33.72 -20.19 -11.54
CA SER A 58 33.87 -21.38 -12.39
C SER A 58 34.04 -22.72 -11.64
N ALA A 59 33.37 -23.73 -12.21
CA ALA A 59 33.47 -25.18 -12.01
C ALA A 59 32.82 -25.76 -10.74
N GLY A 60 32.08 -26.87 -10.78
CA GLY A 60 31.80 -27.81 -11.87
C GLY A 60 31.35 -29.18 -11.32
N GLY A 61 30.59 -29.93 -12.14
CA GLY A 61 30.44 -31.41 -12.13
C GLY A 61 29.68 -32.05 -10.96
N ALA A 62 28.48 -32.62 -11.12
CA ALA A 62 28.08 -33.80 -11.91
C ALA A 62 28.57 -35.15 -11.35
N THR A 63 27.63 -35.98 -10.87
CA THR A 63 27.53 -37.47 -10.96
C THR A 63 26.20 -37.84 -10.31
N SER A 64 25.14 -38.25 -11.02
CA SER A 64 24.86 -39.54 -11.69
C SER A 64 24.77 -40.76 -10.77
N THR A 65 23.56 -41.33 -10.62
CA THR A 65 23.18 -42.78 -10.59
C THR A 65 21.68 -42.83 -10.23
N SER A 66 20.73 -43.09 -11.14
CA SER A 66 20.35 -44.33 -11.87
C SER A 66 19.85 -45.49 -11.00
N LEU A 67 18.64 -45.98 -11.36
CA LEU A 67 18.00 -47.30 -11.10
C LEU A 67 17.31 -47.44 -9.71
N GLU A 68 16.11 -47.98 -9.51
CA GLU A 68 15.18 -48.86 -10.24
C GLU A 68 13.77 -48.75 -9.58
N LYS A 69 12.69 -48.56 -10.35
CA LYS A 69 11.61 -49.52 -10.70
C LYS A 69 11.14 -50.48 -9.58
N GLY A 70 9.88 -50.33 -9.17
CA GLY A 70 9.16 -51.29 -8.33
C GLY A 70 7.67 -50.94 -8.23
N GLU A 71 6.86 -51.60 -9.06
CA GLU A 71 5.40 -51.61 -9.02
C GLU A 71 4.87 -52.07 -7.66
N ASN A 72 3.75 -51.50 -7.20
CA ASN A 72 2.73 -52.29 -6.51
C ASN A 72 1.35 -51.61 -6.57
N ARG A 73 0.44 -52.31 -7.23
CA ARG A 73 -0.98 -52.04 -7.38
C ARG A 73 -1.72 -52.74 -6.24
N ALA A 74 -2.46 -52.00 -5.44
CA ALA A 74 -3.56 -52.54 -4.64
C ALA A 74 -4.60 -51.45 -4.34
N THR A 75 -5.76 -51.60 -4.97
CA THR A 75 -7.04 -50.97 -4.60
C THR A 75 -7.50 -51.42 -3.21
N PRO A 76 -8.22 -50.55 -2.50
CA PRO A 76 -9.41 -50.99 -1.79
C PRO A 76 -10.65 -50.20 -2.25
N GLN A 77 -11.68 -50.96 -2.61
CA GLN A 77 -13.06 -50.51 -2.64
C GLN A 77 -13.50 -50.18 -1.21
N GLY A 78 -14.24 -49.09 -1.04
CA GLY A 78 -14.83 -48.76 0.25
C GLY A 78 -15.76 -47.54 0.18
N HIS A 79 -17.05 -47.83 0.03
CA HIS A 79 -18.20 -47.15 0.64
C HIS A 79 -18.45 -45.66 0.35
N SER A 80 -19.54 -45.46 -0.39
CA SER A 80 -20.38 -44.27 -0.42
C SER A 80 -20.74 -43.79 0.99
N GLU A 81 -20.33 -42.58 1.35
CA GLU A 81 -20.96 -41.77 2.39
C GLU A 81 -21.28 -40.40 1.83
N VAL A 82 -22.56 -40.04 1.97
CA VAL A 82 -23.20 -38.87 1.41
C VAL A 82 -23.16 -37.81 2.50
N ASP A 83 -22.07 -37.04 2.58
CA ASP A 83 -22.00 -35.90 3.50
C ASP A 83 -22.37 -34.61 2.79
N GLY A 84 -23.64 -34.25 2.97
CA GLY A 84 -24.13 -32.92 2.69
C GLY A 84 -23.58 -31.87 3.66
N ALA A 85 -23.79 -30.62 3.25
CA ALA A 85 -23.69 -29.41 4.07
C ALA A 85 -22.29 -28.95 4.49
N GLY A 86 -21.58 -28.35 3.54
CA GLY A 86 -20.34 -27.62 3.78
C GLY A 86 -20.19 -26.30 3.02
N ASP A 87 -21.27 -25.69 2.51
CA ASP A 87 -21.20 -24.29 2.03
C ASP A 87 -21.38 -23.31 3.19
N ALA A 88 -20.48 -23.44 4.17
CA ALA A 88 -20.22 -22.39 5.12
C ALA A 88 -19.53 -21.26 4.37
N ARG A 89 -20.33 -20.40 3.70
CA ARG A 89 -19.95 -19.14 3.03
C ARG A 89 -18.52 -18.75 3.36
N ARG A 90 -17.58 -19.25 2.57
CA ARG A 90 -16.16 -18.99 2.79
C ARG A 90 -16.02 -17.48 2.70
N ARG A 91 -15.83 -16.81 3.84
CA ARG A 91 -15.60 -15.36 3.86
C ARG A 91 -14.54 -15.10 2.80
N PRO A 92 -14.76 -14.16 1.86
CA PRO A 92 -13.75 -13.86 0.86
C PRO A 92 -12.45 -13.63 1.60
N ARG A 93 -11.38 -14.29 1.13
CA ARG A 93 -10.07 -14.17 1.76
C ARG A 93 -9.67 -12.71 1.66
N ARG A 94 -9.71 -12.03 2.80
CA ARG A 94 -9.20 -10.67 2.94
C ARG A 94 -7.70 -10.72 2.64
N MET A 95 -7.22 -9.71 1.93
CA MET A 95 -5.81 -9.65 1.52
C MET A 95 -5.02 -8.73 2.45
N THR A 96 -3.75 -9.05 2.70
CA THR A 96 -2.82 -8.08 3.27
C THR A 96 -2.59 -6.97 2.26
N ALA A 97 -2.78 -5.71 2.66
CA ALA A 97 -2.62 -4.58 1.78
C ALA A 97 -1.92 -3.41 2.47
N TYR A 98 -0.90 -2.87 1.83
CA TYR A 98 -0.22 -1.64 2.24
C TYR A 98 -0.90 -0.44 1.59
N PHE A 99 -1.31 0.52 2.40
CA PHE A 99 -1.92 1.78 1.96
C PHE A 99 -0.92 2.92 2.11
N ASP A 100 -0.67 3.62 1.01
CA ASP A 100 -0.01 4.91 1.07
C ASP A 100 -0.95 5.98 1.65
N THR A 101 -0.41 7.18 1.86
CA THR A 101 -1.21 8.30 2.36
C THR A 101 -2.30 8.72 1.39
N SER A 102 -2.07 8.65 0.06
CA SER A 102 -3.07 9.07 -0.93
C SER A 102 -4.33 8.21 -0.92
N ALA A 103 -4.20 6.92 -0.60
CA ALA A 103 -5.31 5.99 -0.39
C ALA A 103 -5.98 6.18 0.98
N LEU A 104 -5.19 6.35 2.05
CA LEU A 104 -5.74 6.60 3.39
C LEU A 104 -6.57 7.88 3.45
N LEU A 105 -6.11 8.97 2.82
CA LEU A 105 -6.85 10.24 2.84
C LEU A 105 -8.25 10.10 2.29
N LYS A 106 -8.45 9.31 1.24
CA LYS A 106 -9.76 9.07 0.61
C LYS A 106 -10.74 8.32 1.51
N ILE A 107 -10.25 7.63 2.55
CA ILE A 107 -11.11 7.00 3.57
C ILE A 107 -11.69 8.05 4.51
N TYR A 108 -10.94 9.11 4.84
CA TYR A 108 -11.30 10.08 5.87
C TYR A 108 -11.75 11.44 5.32
N ILE A 109 -11.33 11.81 4.12
CA ILE A 109 -11.64 13.06 3.41
C ILE A 109 -12.40 12.68 2.14
N GLU A 110 -13.49 13.40 1.85
CA GLU A 110 -14.37 13.07 0.74
C GLU A 110 -13.72 13.50 -0.56
N GLU A 111 -13.51 12.54 -1.44
CA GLU A 111 -12.90 12.71 -2.75
C GLU A 111 -13.65 11.83 -3.76
N PRO A 112 -13.55 12.10 -5.07
CA PRO A 112 -14.22 11.29 -6.09
C PRO A 112 -13.94 9.79 -6.00
N ASP A 113 -12.73 9.42 -5.58
CA ASP A 113 -12.29 8.02 -5.50
C ASP A 113 -12.46 7.41 -4.08
N SER A 114 -13.11 8.12 -3.15
CA SER A 114 -13.41 7.63 -1.80
C SER A 114 -14.14 6.28 -1.75
N PRO A 115 -15.17 6.01 -2.59
CA PRO A 115 -15.85 4.71 -2.58
C PRO A 115 -14.89 3.54 -2.87
N ALA A 116 -13.95 3.73 -3.80
CA ALA A 116 -12.99 2.70 -4.20
C ALA A 116 -11.95 2.45 -3.10
N ALA A 117 -11.46 3.53 -2.45
CA ALA A 117 -10.55 3.42 -1.31
C ALA A 117 -11.20 2.70 -0.11
N VAL A 118 -12.46 3.00 0.20
CA VAL A 118 -13.22 2.34 1.28
C VAL A 118 -13.44 0.88 0.97
N SER A 119 -13.80 0.53 -0.27
CA SER A 119 -13.94 -0.88 -0.69
C SER A 119 -12.61 -1.64 -0.53
N ALA A 120 -11.50 -1.06 -0.99
CA ALA A 120 -10.18 -1.67 -0.85
C ALA A 120 -9.82 -1.90 0.64
N ALA A 121 -10.09 -0.92 1.51
CA ALA A 121 -9.86 -1.06 2.95
C ALA A 121 -10.75 -2.16 3.57
N GLN A 122 -12.00 -2.27 3.13
CA GLN A 122 -12.93 -3.31 3.57
C GLN A 122 -12.53 -4.72 3.11
N ASP A 123 -11.76 -4.87 2.04
CA ASP A 123 -11.25 -6.16 1.57
C ASP A 123 -9.85 -6.48 2.13
N SER A 124 -9.31 -5.58 2.94
CA SER A 124 -7.97 -5.70 3.53
C SER A 124 -8.03 -6.21 4.98
N ASP A 125 -7.17 -7.18 5.32
CA ASP A 125 -6.96 -7.66 6.69
C ASP A 125 -5.64 -8.45 6.78
N PRO A 126 -4.57 -7.89 7.38
CA PRO A 126 -4.53 -6.54 7.94
C PRO A 126 -4.44 -5.45 6.85
N LEU A 127 -4.96 -4.26 7.19
CA LEU A 127 -4.58 -3.02 6.51
C LEU A 127 -3.26 -2.53 7.12
N VAL A 128 -2.24 -2.41 6.28
CA VAL A 128 -0.89 -2.03 6.66
C VAL A 128 -0.61 -0.60 6.19
N LEU A 129 0.08 0.18 7.01
CA LEU A 129 0.55 1.53 6.68
C LEU A 129 1.89 1.80 7.37
N SER A 130 2.52 2.93 7.10
CA SER A 130 3.76 3.33 7.80
C SER A 130 3.52 4.42 8.84
N GLN A 131 4.50 4.60 9.73
CA GLN A 131 4.55 5.77 10.61
C GLN A 131 4.52 7.11 9.85
N LEU A 132 5.12 7.16 8.65
CA LEU A 132 5.00 8.33 7.78
C LEU A 132 3.54 8.59 7.42
N SER A 133 2.80 7.55 7.03
CA SER A 133 1.39 7.65 6.68
C SER A 133 0.55 8.24 7.82
N VAL A 134 0.81 7.83 9.06
CA VAL A 134 0.12 8.37 10.25
C VAL A 134 0.33 9.88 10.39
N LEU A 135 1.58 10.33 10.27
CA LEU A 135 1.91 11.75 10.35
C LEU A 135 1.21 12.55 9.24
N GLU A 136 1.30 12.09 8.00
CA GLU A 136 0.72 12.79 6.86
C GLU A 136 -0.81 12.83 6.92
N LEU A 137 -1.43 11.76 7.40
CA LEU A 137 -2.87 11.68 7.58
C LEU A 137 -3.35 12.67 8.65
N LEU A 138 -2.73 12.68 9.84
CA LEU A 138 -3.06 13.62 10.92
C LEU A 138 -2.86 15.08 10.48
N ARG A 139 -1.74 15.36 9.80
CA ARG A 139 -1.47 16.69 9.23
C ARG A 139 -2.56 17.10 8.25
N SER A 140 -2.93 16.22 7.34
CA SER A 140 -3.89 16.52 6.29
C SER A 140 -5.30 16.72 6.84
N VAL A 141 -5.73 15.90 7.81
CA VAL A 141 -6.98 16.12 8.56
C VAL A 141 -6.98 17.50 9.22
N GLY A 142 -5.86 17.89 9.85
CA GLY A 142 -5.71 19.20 10.48
C GLY A 142 -5.76 20.39 9.50
N LEU A 143 -5.35 20.20 8.24
CA LEU A 143 -5.36 21.25 7.22
C LEU A 143 -6.69 21.35 6.46
N HIS A 144 -7.34 20.22 6.19
CA HIS A 144 -8.48 20.17 5.26
C HIS A 144 -9.83 20.15 5.95
N LEU A 145 -9.91 19.68 7.21
CA LEU A 145 -11.15 19.68 7.98
C LEU A 145 -11.15 20.78 9.03
N SER A 146 -12.31 21.20 9.51
CA SER A 146 -12.44 22.23 10.54
C SER A 146 -13.57 21.95 11.53
N GLY A 147 -13.48 22.53 12.72
CA GLY A 147 -14.53 22.44 13.75
C GLY A 147 -14.88 21.00 14.11
N HIS A 148 -16.17 20.71 14.23
CA HIS A 148 -16.68 19.41 14.65
C HIS A 148 -16.26 18.26 13.72
N SER A 149 -16.17 18.48 12.41
CA SER A 149 -15.74 17.45 11.47
C SER A 149 -14.30 17.01 11.72
N ARG A 150 -13.39 17.95 12.03
CA ARG A 150 -12.00 17.61 12.36
C ARG A 150 -11.92 16.77 13.63
N GLU A 151 -12.67 17.16 14.65
CA GLU A 151 -12.67 16.47 15.95
C GLU A 151 -13.17 15.04 15.82
N VAL A 152 -14.32 14.85 15.15
CA VAL A 152 -14.89 13.51 14.92
C VAL A 152 -13.95 12.65 14.08
N THR A 153 -13.42 13.18 12.98
CA THR A 153 -12.46 12.43 12.13
C THR A 153 -11.21 12.04 12.90
N ARG A 154 -10.70 12.90 13.79
CA ARG A 154 -9.53 12.59 14.62
C ARG A 154 -9.79 11.43 15.57
N VAL A 155 -10.90 11.45 16.31
CA VAL A 155 -11.27 10.37 17.23
C VAL A 155 -11.40 9.03 16.49
N ILE A 156 -11.99 9.05 15.29
CA ILE A 156 -12.18 7.85 14.47
C ILE A 156 -10.84 7.33 13.95
N LEU A 157 -10.00 8.22 13.42
CA LEU A 157 -8.65 7.86 12.98
C LEU A 157 -7.84 7.25 14.13
N GLU A 158 -7.88 7.85 15.32
CA GLU A 158 -7.20 7.30 16.51
C GLU A 158 -7.70 5.88 16.85
N SER A 159 -9.02 5.65 16.81
CA SER A 159 -9.60 4.31 17.02
C SER A 159 -9.23 3.31 15.91
N ASP A 160 -9.17 3.75 14.65
CA ASP A 160 -8.87 2.87 13.52
C ASP A 160 -7.40 2.43 13.55
N LEU A 161 -6.48 3.34 13.93
CA LEU A 161 -5.05 3.04 14.05
C LEU A 161 -4.76 1.92 15.04
N GLU A 162 -5.60 1.71 16.07
CA GLU A 162 -5.48 0.59 17.00
C GLU A 162 -5.70 -0.77 16.33
N THR A 163 -6.37 -0.79 15.18
CA THR A 163 -6.69 -2.01 14.41
C THR A 163 -5.81 -2.22 13.19
N MET A 164 -5.04 -1.21 12.79
CA MET A 164 -4.15 -1.26 11.63
C MET A 164 -2.74 -1.73 11.99
N ALA A 165 -2.05 -2.34 11.04
CA ALA A 165 -0.65 -2.70 11.19
C ALA A 165 0.26 -1.52 10.77
N VAL A 166 0.85 -0.83 11.74
CA VAL A 166 1.75 0.31 11.48
C VAL A 166 3.21 -0.13 11.44
N ILE A 167 3.85 0.00 10.27
CA ILE A 167 5.27 -0.25 10.06
C ILE A 167 6.08 0.93 10.59
N ARG A 168 7.04 0.61 11.47
CA ARG A 168 8.08 1.56 11.90
C ARG A 168 9.15 1.68 10.83
N ILE A 169 9.59 2.91 10.57
CA ILE A 169 10.62 3.18 9.58
C ILE A 169 11.97 3.16 10.28
N ASP A 170 12.78 2.16 9.98
CA ASP A 170 14.13 2.00 10.50
C ASP A 170 15.19 2.37 9.45
N ASP A 171 16.47 2.27 9.83
CA ASP A 171 17.60 2.62 8.97
C ASP A 171 17.67 1.74 7.70
N LEU A 172 17.19 0.49 7.76
CA LEU A 172 17.18 -0.39 6.60
C LEU A 172 16.15 0.06 5.58
N ILE A 173 14.95 0.44 6.03
CA ILE A 173 13.91 1.01 5.18
C ILE A 173 14.38 2.34 4.57
N TRP A 174 15.05 3.21 5.34
CA TRP A 174 15.61 4.46 4.81
C TRP A 174 16.62 4.23 3.68
N ARG A 175 17.56 3.29 3.87
CA ARG A 175 18.55 2.95 2.84
C ARG A 175 17.89 2.35 1.60
N SER A 176 16.97 1.41 1.79
CA SER A 176 16.20 0.80 0.70
C SER A 176 15.42 1.84 -0.10
N ALA A 177 14.80 2.82 0.58
CA ALA A 177 14.08 3.91 -0.07
C ALA A 177 15.00 4.77 -0.94
N ALA A 178 16.22 5.08 -0.47
CA ALA A 178 17.20 5.82 -1.27
C ALA A 178 17.58 5.05 -2.55
N ASP A 179 17.84 3.74 -2.44
CA ASP A 179 18.15 2.90 -3.59
C ASP A 179 16.97 2.82 -4.58
N ILE A 180 15.75 2.69 -4.07
CA ILE A 180 14.52 2.69 -4.89
C ILE A 180 14.35 4.02 -5.62
N ALA A 181 14.57 5.15 -4.94
CA ALA A 181 14.46 6.48 -5.52
C ALA A 181 15.41 6.65 -6.71
N VAL A 182 16.68 6.23 -6.56
CA VAL A 182 17.67 6.29 -7.64
C VAL A 182 17.30 5.37 -8.80
N ARG A 183 16.84 4.15 -8.52
CA ARG A 183 16.51 3.16 -9.57
C ARG A 183 15.25 3.51 -10.35
N THR A 184 14.24 4.07 -9.69
CA THR A 184 12.90 4.28 -10.27
C THR A 184 12.61 5.73 -10.65
N GLY A 185 13.37 6.69 -10.13
CA GLY A 185 13.09 8.12 -10.25
C GLY A 185 11.91 8.60 -9.40
N ALA A 186 11.40 7.78 -8.48
CA ALA A 186 10.35 8.16 -7.55
C ALA A 186 10.82 9.24 -6.55
N LYS A 187 9.87 10.03 -6.04
CA LYS A 187 10.17 11.02 -4.99
C LYS A 187 10.53 10.31 -3.69
N SER A 188 11.28 10.98 -2.82
CA SER A 188 11.79 10.41 -1.57
C SER A 188 10.69 9.78 -0.69
N LEU A 189 9.55 10.45 -0.50
CA LEU A 189 8.44 9.91 0.31
C LEU A 189 7.74 8.74 -0.39
N ASP A 190 7.56 8.83 -1.72
CA ASP A 190 6.98 7.74 -2.51
C ASP A 190 7.84 6.48 -2.40
N SER A 191 9.17 6.64 -2.51
CA SER A 191 10.14 5.56 -2.33
C SER A 191 10.14 4.99 -0.91
N LEU A 192 9.86 5.81 0.09
CA LEU A 192 9.79 5.35 1.48
C LEU A 192 8.57 4.45 1.72
N HIS A 193 7.42 4.77 1.14
CA HIS A 193 6.26 3.89 1.15
C HIS A 193 6.55 2.56 0.46
N ILE A 194 7.19 2.59 -0.72
CA ILE A 194 7.56 1.38 -1.47
C ILE A 194 8.52 0.52 -0.65
N ALA A 195 9.54 1.13 -0.03
CA ALA A 195 10.49 0.44 0.82
C ALA A 195 9.83 -0.19 2.06
N ALA A 196 8.92 0.54 2.72
CA ALA A 196 8.17 0.02 3.86
C ALA A 196 7.24 -1.13 3.47
N ALA A 197 6.61 -1.07 2.30
CA ALA A 197 5.82 -2.19 1.80
C ALA A 197 6.69 -3.43 1.53
N LEU A 198 7.83 -3.25 0.87
CA LEU A 198 8.78 -4.33 0.57
C LEU A 198 9.39 -4.96 1.83
N SER A 199 9.54 -4.21 2.93
CA SER A 199 10.09 -4.76 4.18
C SER A 199 9.19 -5.81 4.83
N LEU A 200 7.92 -5.92 4.44
CA LEU A 200 7.03 -7.00 4.89
C LEU A 200 7.42 -8.37 4.31
N ALA A 201 8.17 -8.39 3.20
CA ALA A 201 8.56 -9.61 2.49
C ALA A 201 7.39 -10.54 2.13
N ASP A 202 6.19 -9.98 1.94
CA ASP A 202 4.99 -10.71 1.56
C ASP A 202 4.78 -10.63 0.03
N PRO A 203 4.93 -11.74 -0.71
CA PRO A 203 4.76 -11.76 -2.17
C PRO A 203 3.31 -11.53 -2.63
N HIS A 204 2.34 -11.61 -1.73
CA HIS A 204 0.92 -11.40 -2.01
C HIS A 204 0.41 -10.03 -1.59
N LEU A 205 1.26 -9.19 -0.98
CA LEU A 205 0.92 -7.85 -0.55
C LEU A 205 0.34 -7.03 -1.71
N ALA A 206 -0.86 -6.48 -1.52
CA ALA A 206 -1.37 -5.41 -2.37
C ALA A 206 -0.74 -4.08 -1.95
N PHE A 207 -0.21 -3.32 -2.90
CA PHE A 207 0.16 -1.92 -2.69
C PHE A 207 -0.95 -1.02 -3.25
N VAL A 208 -1.65 -0.32 -2.37
CA VAL A 208 -2.79 0.54 -2.70
C VAL A 208 -2.33 1.99 -2.71
N THR A 209 -2.44 2.64 -3.87
CA THR A 209 -2.13 4.06 -4.07
C THR A 209 -3.00 4.64 -5.18
N PHE A 210 -3.28 5.95 -5.09
CA PHE A 210 -3.94 6.72 -6.13
C PHE A 210 -2.97 7.63 -6.90
N ASP A 211 -1.68 7.63 -6.55
CA ASP A 211 -0.64 8.30 -7.33
C ASP A 211 -0.11 7.38 -8.43
N LYS A 212 -0.35 7.76 -9.69
CA LYS A 212 0.06 6.97 -10.87
C LYS A 212 1.57 6.81 -11.00
N LYS A 213 2.36 7.80 -10.57
CA LYS A 213 3.84 7.74 -10.63
C LYS A 213 4.36 6.80 -9.56
N GLN A 214 3.81 6.87 -8.34
CA GLN A 214 4.15 5.93 -7.28
C GLN A 214 3.72 4.50 -7.63
N ALA A 215 2.51 4.32 -8.17
CA ALA A 215 2.03 3.04 -8.69
C ALA A 215 3.03 2.43 -9.68
N ARG A 216 3.53 3.24 -10.63
CA ARG A 216 4.52 2.77 -11.59
C ARG A 216 5.81 2.33 -10.90
N ALA A 217 6.36 3.16 -10.01
CA ALA A 217 7.61 2.85 -9.30
C ALA A 217 7.48 1.62 -8.37
N ALA A 218 6.32 1.43 -7.74
CA ALA A 218 6.01 0.27 -6.92
C ALA A 218 5.99 -1.02 -7.76
N ALA A 219 5.33 -0.98 -8.92
CA ALA A 219 5.30 -2.09 -9.87
C ALA A 219 6.71 -2.41 -10.41
N ASP A 220 7.48 -1.39 -10.78
CA ASP A 220 8.88 -1.54 -11.23
C ASP A 220 9.80 -2.09 -10.11
N SER A 221 9.37 -1.99 -8.85
CA SER A 221 10.06 -2.56 -7.68
C SER A 221 9.55 -3.96 -7.29
N GLY A 222 8.61 -4.54 -8.07
CA GLY A 222 8.10 -5.90 -7.88
C GLY A 222 6.86 -6.02 -6.98
N LEU A 223 6.24 -4.91 -6.56
CA LEU A 223 4.99 -4.95 -5.79
C LEU A 223 3.77 -5.16 -6.69
N ARG A 224 2.78 -5.90 -6.19
CA ARG A 224 1.46 -6.00 -6.82
C ARG A 224 0.66 -4.73 -6.52
N VAL A 225 0.53 -3.86 -7.50
CA VAL A 225 -0.19 -2.60 -7.33
C VAL A 225 -1.68 -2.78 -7.59
N VAL A 226 -2.48 -2.21 -6.70
CA VAL A 226 -3.93 -2.09 -6.85
C VAL A 226 -4.25 -0.61 -6.96
N ILE A 227 -4.76 -0.19 -8.11
CA ILE A 227 -5.38 1.12 -8.30
C ILE A 227 -6.89 0.84 -8.27
N PRO A 228 -7.59 1.15 -7.16
CA PRO A 228 -9.01 0.89 -7.01
C PRO A 228 -9.86 1.64 -8.04
#